data_AF-A0A364K1R3-F1
#
_entry.id   AF-A0A364K1R3-F1
#
_cell.length_a   1.000
_cell.length_b   1.000
_cell.length_c   1.000
_cell.angle_alpha   90.00
_cell.angle_beta   90.00
_cell.angle_gamma   90.00
#
_symmetry.space_group_name_H-M   'P 1'
#
loop_
_entity.id
_entity.type
_entity.pdbx_description
1 polymer ?
#
loop_
_entity_poly.entity_id
_entity_poly.type
_entity_poly.pdbx_seq_one_letter_code
_entity_poly.pdbx_strand_id
1 'polypeptide(L)' 'MTKRKRNTEYQREKRGSVTKEEYEKQRKKQKESKVDQLKVLIKEHPEASNYKLSKMLEVSEAYIRKLKKQIL' A
#
# COMPACT_ATOMS: atom_id res chain seq x y z
N MET A 1 -4.27 43.88 -9.99
CA MET A 1 -3.52 42.78 -9.36
C MET A 1 -3.50 41.56 -10.28
N THR A 2 -2.35 41.18 -10.82
CA THR A 2 -2.20 39.98 -11.66
C THR A 2 -2.26 38.73 -10.78
N LYS A 3 -3.25 37.87 -10.98
CA LYS A 3 -3.32 36.56 -10.32
C LYS A 3 -2.07 35.76 -10.72
N ARG A 4 -1.17 35.47 -9.78
CA ARG A 4 -0.04 34.55 -10.00
C ARG A 4 -0.60 33.21 -10.51
N LYS A 5 -0.12 32.74 -11.66
CA LYS A 5 -0.41 31.37 -12.14
C LYS A 5 -0.01 30.38 -11.02
N ARG A 6 -0.82 29.34 -10.78
CA ARG A 6 -0.52 28.32 -9.77
C ARG A 6 0.83 27.67 -10.10
N ASN A 7 1.84 27.94 -9.27
CA ASN A 7 3.17 27.36 -9.41
C ASN A 7 3.26 26.06 -8.59
N THR A 8 2.49 25.06 -9.02
CA THR A 8 2.30 23.80 -8.28
C THR A 8 3.58 22.97 -8.24
N GLU A 9 4.39 22.98 -9.31
CA GLU A 9 5.65 22.23 -9.41
C GLU A 9 6.73 22.79 -8.49
N TYR A 10 6.97 24.11 -8.54
CA TYR A 10 7.91 24.77 -7.61
C TYR A 10 7.56 24.53 -6.14
N GLN A 11 6.26 24.56 -5.81
CA GLN A 11 5.80 24.28 -4.45
C GLN A 11 5.97 22.81 -4.06
N ARG A 12 5.90 21.86 -5.01
CA ARG A 12 6.19 20.44 -4.76
C ARG A 12 7.67 20.21 -4.53
N GLU A 13 8.54 20.76 -5.37
CA GLU A 13 10.00 20.65 -5.22
C GLU A 13 10.46 21.23 -3.88
N LYS A 14 10.01 22.45 -3.53
CA LYS A 14 10.35 23.10 -2.26
C LYS A 14 9.91 22.28 -1.03
N ARG A 15 8.83 21.51 -1.15
CA ARG A 15 8.30 20.65 -0.08
C ARG A 15 8.85 19.22 -0.13
N GLY A 16 9.62 18.86 -1.15
CA GLY A 16 10.03 17.46 -1.40
C GLY A 16 8.86 16.51 -1.63
N SER A 17 7.73 17.01 -2.15
CA SER A 17 6.52 16.21 -2.35
C SER A 17 6.61 15.42 -3.65
N VAL A 18 6.39 14.10 -3.57
CA VAL A 18 6.32 13.22 -4.75
C VAL A 18 5.11 13.54 -5.63
N THR A 19 5.22 13.23 -6.91
CA THR A 19 4.09 13.28 -7.82
C THR A 19 3.04 12.22 -7.45
N LYS A 20 1.80 12.43 -7.92
CA LYS A 20 0.71 11.46 -7.72
C LYS A 20 1.07 10.08 -8.29
N GLU A 21 1.70 10.05 -9.47
CA GLU A 21 2.10 8.81 -10.12
C GLU A 21 3.17 8.05 -9.32
N GLU A 22 4.17 8.76 -8.78
CA GLU A 22 5.19 8.16 -7.92
C GLU A 22 4.57 7.61 -6.63
N TYR A 23 3.68 8.37 -6.00
CA TYR A 23 2.95 7.92 -4.82
C TYR A 23 2.14 6.64 -5.11
N GLU A 24 1.42 6.61 -6.23
CA GLU A 24 0.64 5.44 -6.64
C GLU A 24 1.53 4.22 -6.95
N LYS A 25 2.67 4.43 -7.63
CA LYS A 25 3.68 3.38 -7.88
C LYS A 25 4.23 2.81 -6.57
N GLN A 26 4.64 3.67 -5.63
CA GLN A 26 5.13 3.24 -4.32
C GLN A 26 4.08 2.43 -3.57
N ARG A 27 2.84 2.92 -3.54
CA ARG A 27 1.73 2.25 -2.85
C ARG A 27 1.40 0.89 -3.50
N LYS A 28 1.44 0.80 -4.83
CA LYS A 28 1.25 -0.46 -5.57
C LYS A 28 2.34 -1.46 -5.22
N LYS A 29 3.61 -1.04 -5.23
CA LYS A 29 4.75 -1.89 -4.87
C LYS A 29 4.65 -2.42 -3.42
N GLN A 30 4.31 -1.55 -2.47
CA GLN A 30 4.09 -1.96 -1.08
C GLN A 30 2.95 -2.99 -0.94
N LYS A 31 1.88 -2.79 -1.71
CA LYS A 31 0.75 -3.72 -1.71
C LYS A 31 1.11 -5.08 -2.30
N GLU A 32 1.82 -5.11 -3.43
CA GLU A 32 2.31 -6.35 -4.06
C GLU A 32 3.22 -7.13 -3.11
N SER A 33 4.17 -6.46 -2.46
CA SER A 33 5.03 -7.08 -1.45
C SER A 33 4.22 -7.73 -0.32
N LYS A 34 3.18 -7.07 0.20
CA LYS A 34 2.32 -7.66 1.24
C LYS A 34 1.47 -8.83 0.72
N VAL A 35 1.06 -8.80 -0.55
CA VAL A 35 0.37 -9.93 -1.19
C VAL A 35 1.28 -11.16 -1.25
N ASP A 36 2.53 -10.98 -1.64
CA ASP A 36 3.47 -12.11 -1.75
C ASP A 36 3.82 -12.69 -0.38
N GLN A 37 4.02 -11.85 0.63
CA GLN A 37 4.19 -12.31 2.02
C GLN A 37 2.95 -13.09 2.51
N LEU A 38 1.74 -12.61 2.21
CA LEU A 38 0.51 -13.31 2.57
C LEU A 38 0.39 -14.67 1.88
N LYS A 39 0.81 -14.80 0.62
CA LYS A 39 0.82 -16.09 -0.09
C LYS A 39 1.73 -17.09 0.60
N VAL A 40 2.93 -16.67 1.03
CA VAL A 40 3.87 -17.53 1.75
C VAL A 40 3.25 -17.99 3.07
N LEU A 41 2.69 -17.08 3.86
CA LEU A 41 2.06 -17.42 5.13
C LEU A 41 0.85 -18.35 5.00
N ILE A 42 0.05 -18.20 3.94
CA ILE A 42 -1.06 -19.13 3.67
C ILE A 42 -0.54 -20.53 3.34
N LYS A 43 0.60 -20.63 2.64
CA LYS A 43 1.23 -21.93 2.33
C LYS A 43 1.82 -22.58 3.57
N GLU A 44 2.49 -21.81 4.43
CA GLU A 44 3.12 -22.31 5.66
C GLU A 44 2.10 -22.60 6.77
N HIS A 45 0.99 -21.86 6.79
CA HIS A 45 -0.06 -21.98 7.80
C HIS A 45 -1.45 -22.00 7.17
N PRO A 46 -1.84 -23.11 6.49
CA PRO A 46 -3.11 -23.19 5.78
C PRO A 46 -4.34 -23.05 6.69
N GLU A 47 -4.22 -23.44 7.97
CA GLU A 47 -5.30 -23.33 8.96
C GLU A 47 -5.29 -22.00 9.74
N ALA A 48 -4.34 -21.10 9.48
CA ALA A 48 -4.27 -19.83 10.18
C ALA A 48 -5.50 -18.96 9.90
N SER A 49 -6.17 -18.53 10.97
CA SER A 49 -7.25 -17.55 10.89
C SER A 49 -6.73 -16.21 10.34
N ASN A 50 -7.63 -15.41 9.76
CA ASN A 50 -7.28 -14.07 9.30
C ASN A 50 -6.70 -13.21 10.43
N TYR A 51 -7.16 -13.42 11.67
CA TYR A 51 -6.61 -12.76 12.86
C TYR A 51 -5.13 -13.12 13.07
N LYS A 52 -4.77 -14.41 13.05
CA LYS A 52 -3.37 -14.84 13.20
C LYS A 52 -2.48 -14.29 12.08
N LEU A 53 -2.93 -14.37 10.82
CA LEU A 53 -2.22 -13.81 9.67
C LEU A 53 -2.03 -12.29 9.79
N SER A 54 -3.01 -11.57 10.35
CA SER A 54 -2.93 -10.12 10.56
C SER A 54 -1.85 -9.74 11.59
N LYS A 55 -1.67 -10.56 12.63
CA LYS A 55 -0.61 -10.37 13.62
C LYS A 55 0.77 -10.66 13.05
N MET A 56 0.91 -11.71 12.24
CA MET A 56 2.17 -12.05 11.57
C MET A 56 2.63 -10.97 10.56
N LEU A 57 1.69 -10.32 9.87
CA LEU A 57 1.98 -9.28 8.87
C LEU A 57 1.91 -7.85 9.42
N GLU A 58 1.63 -7.67 10.71
CA GLU A 58 1.42 -6.38 11.37
C GLU A 58 0.44 -5.47 10.60
N VAL A 59 -0.70 -6.04 10.20
CA VAL A 59 -1.78 -5.32 9.50
C VAL A 59 -3.13 -5.59 10.14
N SER A 60 -4.14 -4.83 9.74
CA SER A 60 -5.50 -5.10 10.17
C SER A 60 -6.07 -6.34 9.50
N GLU A 61 -6.95 -7.06 10.22
CA GLU A 61 -7.63 -8.24 9.69
C GLU A 61 -8.48 -7.89 8.45
N ALA A 62 -9.13 -6.73 8.45
CA ALA A 62 -9.87 -6.22 7.29
C ALA A 62 -8.97 -6.08 6.06
N TYR A 63 -7.70 -5.68 6.24
CA TYR A 63 -6.74 -5.59 5.16
C TYR A 63 -6.36 -6.97 4.63
N ILE A 64 -6.13 -7.96 5.50
CA ILE A 64 -5.92 -9.37 5.09
C ILE A 64 -7.10 -9.88 4.26
N ARG A 65 -8.33 -9.65 4.70
CA ARG A 65 -9.54 -10.06 3.98
C ARG A 65 -9.62 -9.45 2.59
N LYS A 66 -9.28 -8.16 2.48
CA LYS A 66 -9.19 -7.46 1.19
C LYS A 66 -8.10 -8.05 0.29
N LEU A 67 -6.92 -8.37 0.84
CA LEU A 67 -5.82 -8.97 0.08
C LEU A 67 -6.16 -10.39 -0.39
N LYS A 68 -6.78 -11.22 0.45
CA LYS A 68 -7.21 -12.58 0.08
C LYS A 68 -8.14 -12.57 -1.12
N LYS A 69 -9.11 -11.66 -1.18
CA LYS A 69 -10.04 -11.49 -2.32
C LYS A 69 -9.35 -11.17 -3.67
N GLN A 70 -8.09 -10.76 -3.64
CA GLN A 70 -7.33 -10.47 -4.86
C GLN A 70 -6.47 -11.64 -5.34
N ILE A 71 -6.31 -12.67 -4.49
CA ILE A 71 -5.43 -13.81 -4.72
C ILE A 71 -6.25 -15.08 -4.93
N LEU A 72 -7.34 -15.22 -4.16
CA LEU A 72 -8.37 -16.26 -4.23
C LEU A 72 -9.59 -15.71 -4.94
#